data_AF-A0A2J7PU24-F1
#
_entry.id   AF-A0A2J7PU24-F1
#
_cell.length_a   1.000
_cell.length_b   1.000
_cell.length_c   1.000
_cell.angle_alpha   90.00
_cell.angle_beta   90.00
_cell.angle_gamma   90.00
#
_symmetry.space_group_name_H-M   'P 1'
#
loop_
_entity.id
_entity.type
_entity.pdbx_description
1 polymer ?
#
loop_
_entity_poly.entity_id
_entity_poly.type
_entity_poly.pdbx_seq_one_letter_code
_entity_poly.pdbx_strand_id
1 'polypeptide(L)'
;MQYKNKKGQVRLKEEYRIARSYREENVQYLNYPLEKETWEFVFKQNSANKTDNEFLGTLQYYYDIAMHKKWVKPKQQENKWVTSGIRVLGNRLKSIDDKGSLMKEGYMPEEFKEYYCHYKNYTTKLSVKQNKNN
;
A
#
# COMPACT_ATOMS: atom_id res chain seq x y z
N MET A 1 0.29 26.23 28.24
CA MET A 1 -0.11 25.90 26.85
C MET A 1 1.09 26.13 25.92
N GLN A 2 1.62 25.08 25.31
CA GLN A 2 2.50 25.18 24.13
C GLN A 2 2.26 23.91 23.29
N TYR A 3 1.27 23.96 22.40
CA TYR A 3 1.02 22.91 21.41
C TYR A 3 2.17 22.93 20.39
N LYS A 4 3.15 22.04 20.54
CA LYS A 4 4.16 21.79 19.50
C LYS A 4 3.50 20.97 18.38
N ASN A 5 3.09 21.67 17.32
CA ASN A 5 2.65 21.07 16.07
C ASN A 5 3.78 20.22 15.45
N LYS A 6 3.72 18.90 15.68
CA LYS A 6 4.51 17.90 14.94
C LYS A 6 3.95 17.73 13.52
N LYS A 7 4.14 18.73 12.66
CA LYS A 7 3.92 18.60 11.20
C LYS A 7 5.28 18.61 10.52
N GLY A 8 5.77 17.43 10.15
CA GLY A 8 7.10 17.31 9.54
C GLY A 8 7.78 15.95 9.68
N GLN A 9 7.05 14.90 10.04
CA GLN A 9 7.48 13.55 9.70
C GLN A 9 6.50 13.03 8.66
N VAL A 10 6.78 13.27 7.39
CA VAL A 10 6.35 12.32 6.35
C VAL A 10 7.08 11.04 6.69
N ARG A 11 6.50 10.26 7.60
CA ARG A 11 6.83 8.85 7.75
C ARG A 11 6.55 8.28 6.38
N LEU A 12 7.61 8.03 5.61
CA LEU A 12 7.62 6.86 4.75
C LEU A 12 7.43 5.67 5.69
N LYS A 13 6.20 5.44 6.15
CA LYS A 13 5.78 4.11 6.54
C LYS A 13 5.93 3.38 5.22
N GLU A 14 7.07 2.72 5.02
CA GLU A 14 7.08 1.54 4.17
C GLU A 14 5.95 0.68 4.74
N GLU A 15 4.79 0.74 4.11
CA GLU A 15 3.63 -0.05 4.53
C GLU A 15 3.96 -1.48 4.14
N TYR A 16 4.74 -2.15 4.98
CA TYR A 16 4.96 -3.58 4.85
C TYR A 16 3.59 -4.23 4.86
N ARG A 17 3.30 -4.99 3.80
CA ARG A 17 2.06 -5.76 3.72
C ARG A 17 2.38 -7.18 4.13
N ILE A 18 1.48 -7.76 4.91
CA ILE A 18 1.51 -9.18 5.17
C ILE A 18 1.08 -9.89 3.90
N ALA A 19 1.98 -10.67 3.31
CA ALA A 19 1.70 -11.46 2.11
C ALA A 19 2.16 -12.90 2.32
N ARG A 20 1.51 -13.82 1.62
CA ARG A 20 1.91 -15.23 1.55
C ARG A 20 2.58 -15.48 0.21
N SER A 21 3.54 -16.40 0.19
CA SER A 21 4.32 -16.74 -1.00
C SER A 21 3.83 -18.04 -1.60
N TYR A 22 3.21 -18.01 -2.77
CA TYR A 22 2.65 -19.19 -3.46
C TYR A 22 3.63 -19.77 -4.48
N ARG A 23 4.85 -20.09 -4.04
CA ARG A 23 5.79 -20.77 -4.93
C ARG A 23 5.43 -22.24 -5.04
N GLU A 24 5.84 -22.86 -6.13
CA GLU A 24 5.56 -24.26 -6.43
C GLU A 24 6.06 -25.18 -5.31
N GLU A 25 7.23 -24.91 -4.71
CA GLU A 25 7.77 -25.72 -3.63
C GLU A 25 6.88 -25.68 -2.38
N ASN A 26 6.26 -24.53 -2.10
CA ASN A 26 5.34 -24.39 -0.98
C ASN A 26 4.01 -25.11 -1.24
N VAL A 27 3.57 -25.17 -2.50
CA VAL A 27 2.38 -25.93 -2.90
C VAL A 27 2.64 -27.43 -2.77
N GLN A 28 3.79 -27.90 -3.25
CA GLN A 28 4.22 -29.29 -3.08
C GLN A 28 4.35 -29.67 -1.60
N TYR A 29 4.93 -28.78 -0.78
CA TYR A 29 5.02 -28.96 0.65
C TYR A 29 3.65 -29.01 1.35
N LEU A 30 2.64 -28.28 0.84
CA LEU A 30 1.26 -28.36 1.34
C LEU A 30 0.57 -29.66 0.92
N ASN A 31 0.81 -30.13 -0.30
CA ASN A 31 0.17 -31.35 -0.82
C ASN A 31 0.61 -32.60 -0.07
N TYR A 32 1.89 -32.70 0.29
CA TYR A 32 2.43 -33.85 1.01
C TYR A 32 1.68 -34.22 2.32
N PRO A 33 1.46 -33.31 3.28
CA PRO A 33 0.71 -33.62 4.50
C PRO A 33 -0.78 -33.82 4.20
N LEU A 34 -1.37 -33.13 3.22
CA LEU A 34 -2.79 -33.30 2.87
C LEU A 34 -3.09 -34.67 2.26
N GLU A 35 -2.17 -35.22 1.46
CA GLU A 35 -2.26 -36.58 0.90
C GLU A 35 -2.14 -37.66 1.97
N LYS A 36 -1.42 -37.37 3.05
CA LYS A 36 -1.23 -38.29 4.18
C LYS A 36 -2.30 -38.15 5.26
N GLU A 37 -3.09 -37.08 5.23
CA GLU A 37 -4.11 -36.83 6.23
C GLU A 37 -5.25 -37.83 6.06
N THR A 38 -5.63 -38.48 7.16
CA THR A 38 -6.61 -39.57 7.14
C THR A 38 -8.05 -39.06 7.17
N TRP A 39 -8.25 -37.82 7.64
CA TRP A 39 -9.54 -37.15 7.80
C TRP A 39 -10.57 -37.93 8.67
N GLU A 40 -10.13 -38.97 9.39
CA GLU A 40 -11.02 -39.82 10.17
C GLU A 40 -11.83 -39.05 11.21
N PHE A 41 -11.24 -38.02 11.82
CA PHE A 41 -11.91 -37.19 12.81
C PHE A 41 -13.07 -36.39 12.19
N VAL A 42 -12.88 -35.85 10.97
CA VAL A 42 -13.92 -35.17 10.18
C VAL A 42 -15.08 -36.12 9.88
N PHE A 43 -14.77 -37.35 9.45
CA PHE A 43 -15.79 -38.36 9.13
C PHE A 43 -16.51 -38.93 10.36
N LYS A 44 -15.90 -38.90 11.54
CA LYS A 44 -16.50 -39.36 12.81
C LYS A 44 -17.43 -38.32 13.44
N GLN A 45 -17.51 -37.10 12.91
CA GLN A 45 -18.38 -36.07 13.47
C GLN A 45 -19.86 -36.30 13.11
N ASN A 46 -20.73 -36.10 14.10
CA ASN A 46 -22.18 -36.27 13.96
C ASN A 46 -22.93 -35.00 13.54
N SER A 47 -22.24 -33.88 13.33
CA SER A 47 -22.87 -32.61 12.96
C SER A 47 -22.06 -31.90 11.88
N ALA A 48 -22.73 -31.49 10.80
CA ALA A 48 -22.13 -30.78 9.67
C ALA A 48 -21.27 -29.60 10.11
N ASN A 49 -21.78 -28.76 11.03
CA ASN A 49 -21.03 -27.60 11.52
C ASN A 49 -19.70 -27.98 12.20
N LYS A 50 -19.64 -29.11 12.92
CA LYS A 50 -18.38 -29.58 13.54
C LYS A 50 -17.44 -30.15 12.50
N THR A 51 -17.96 -30.95 11.57
CA THR A 51 -17.22 -31.47 10.42
C THR A 51 -16.55 -30.35 9.64
N ASP A 52 -17.30 -29.30 9.31
CA ASP A 52 -16.80 -28.15 8.55
C ASP A 52 -15.72 -27.38 9.33
N ASN A 53 -15.94 -27.14 10.62
CA ASN A 53 -14.98 -26.44 11.46
C ASN A 53 -13.67 -27.24 11.63
N GLU A 54 -13.75 -28.56 11.81
CA GLU A 54 -12.57 -29.42 11.97
C GLU A 54 -11.79 -29.53 10.67
N PHE A 55 -12.48 -29.68 9.55
CA PHE A 55 -11.87 -29.67 8.22
C PHE A 55 -11.15 -28.34 7.96
N LEU A 56 -11.86 -27.22 8.12
CA LEU A 56 -11.29 -25.89 7.90
C LEU A 56 -10.14 -25.60 8.86
N GLY A 57 -10.25 -25.98 10.13
CA GLY A 57 -9.19 -25.80 11.11
C GLY A 57 -7.91 -26.56 10.73
N THR A 58 -8.05 -27.81 10.32
CA THR A 58 -6.91 -28.65 9.92
C THR A 58 -6.28 -28.17 8.62
N LEU A 59 -7.11 -27.83 7.62
CA LEU A 59 -6.64 -27.27 6.36
C LEU A 59 -5.91 -25.94 6.59
N GLN A 60 -6.48 -25.05 7.43
CA GLN A 60 -5.87 -23.77 7.76
C GLN A 60 -4.53 -23.94 8.48
N TYR A 61 -4.41 -24.93 9.36
CA TYR A 61 -3.17 -25.27 10.05
C TYR A 61 -2.05 -25.64 9.06
N TYR A 62 -2.29 -26.61 8.18
CA TYR A 62 -1.29 -27.00 7.18
C TYR A 62 -0.97 -25.87 6.21
N TYR A 63 -2.01 -25.13 5.81
CA TYR A 63 -1.86 -23.98 4.94
C TYR A 63 -0.98 -22.89 5.58
N ASP A 64 -1.13 -22.60 6.87
CA ASP A 64 -0.31 -21.58 7.56
C ASP A 64 1.15 -21.98 7.73
N ILE A 65 1.42 -23.29 7.87
CA ILE A 65 2.79 -23.82 7.90
C ILE A 65 3.43 -23.70 6.51
N ALA A 66 2.75 -24.19 5.46
CA ALA A 66 3.28 -24.19 4.10
C ALA A 66 3.40 -22.77 3.51
N MET A 67 2.40 -21.93 3.77
CA MET A 67 2.27 -20.57 3.22
C MET A 67 2.40 -19.51 4.33
N HIS A 68 3.48 -19.57 5.08
CA HIS A 68 3.69 -18.65 6.19
C HIS A 68 3.67 -17.18 5.76
N LYS A 69 3.05 -16.36 6.62
CA LYS A 69 2.91 -14.92 6.43
C LYS A 69 4.28 -14.25 6.52
N LYS A 70 4.66 -13.51 5.49
CA LYS A 70 5.88 -12.69 5.46
C LYS A 70 5.53 -11.22 5.33
N TRP A 71 6.34 -10.38 5.96
CA TRP A 71 6.33 -8.95 5.72
C TRP A 71 7.02 -8.67 4.40
N VAL A 72 6.26 -8.19 3.42
CA VAL A 72 6.78 -7.88 2.08
C VAL A 72 6.69 -6.38 1.88
N LYS A 73 7.79 -5.78 1.42
CA LYS A 73 7.78 -4.40 0.94
C LYS A 73 6.96 -4.36 -0.35
N PRO A 74 5.87 -3.57 -0.41
CA PRO A 74 5.16 -3.40 -1.66
C PRO A 74 6.15 -2.83 -2.68
N LYS A 75 6.25 -3.47 -3.86
CA LYS A 75 7.01 -2.89 -4.96
C LYS A 75 6.38 -1.54 -5.26
N GLN A 76 7.16 -0.47 -5.13
CA GLN A 76 6.76 0.82 -5.67
C GLN A 76 6.61 0.62 -7.17
N GLN A 77 5.38 0.62 -7.67
CA GLN A 77 5.17 0.75 -9.10
C GLN A 77 5.72 2.11 -9.47
N GLU A 78 6.86 2.12 -10.15
CA GLU A 78 7.27 3.30 -10.88
C GLU A 78 6.20 3.52 -11.96
N ASN A 79 5.37 4.54 -11.75
CA ASN A 79 4.44 4.98 -12.78
C ASN A 79 5.27 5.37 -14.01
N LYS A 80 5.35 4.47 -15.00
CA LYS A 80 6.11 4.67 -16.24
C LYS A 80 5.72 5.95 -16.99
N TRP A 81 4.51 6.47 -16.72
CA TRP A 81 3.96 7.70 -17.28
C TRP A 81 4.48 8.98 -16.62
N VAL A 82 5.01 8.89 -15.40
CA VAL A 82 5.57 10.05 -14.70
C VAL A 82 7.02 10.18 -15.12
N THR A 83 7.27 11.05 -16.09
CA THR A 83 8.63 11.35 -16.56
C THR A 83 9.48 11.95 -15.44
N SER A 84 10.79 11.79 -15.54
CA SER A 84 11.76 12.38 -14.59
C SER A 84 11.56 13.90 -14.44
N GLY A 85 11.20 14.60 -15.52
CA GLY A 85 10.88 16.02 -15.51
C GLY A 85 9.71 16.38 -14.59
N ILE A 86 8.61 15.62 -14.63
CA ILE A 86 7.45 15.85 -13.75
C ILE A 86 7.83 15.62 -12.28
N ARG A 87 8.67 14.62 -12.01
CA ARG A 87 9.16 14.33 -10.65
C ARG A 87 10.06 15.44 -10.11
N VAL A 88 10.99 15.94 -10.94
CA VAL A 88 11.89 17.05 -10.58
C VAL A 88 11.10 18.34 -10.34
N LEU A 89 10.13 18.65 -11.20
CA LEU A 89 9.28 19.84 -11.05
C LEU A 89 8.41 19.76 -9.80
N GLY A 90 7.79 18.60 -9.52
CA GLY A 90 7.02 18.39 -8.29
C GLY A 90 7.84 18.56 -7.01
N ASN A 91 9.09 18.07 -7.00
CA ASN A 91 10.00 18.25 -5.87
C ASN A 91 10.46 19.70 -5.72
N ARG A 92 10.68 20.42 -6.83
CA ARG A 92 10.99 21.85 -6.83
C ARG A 92 9.81 22.70 -6.34
N LEU A 93 8.57 22.29 -6.65
CA LEU A 93 7.38 22.97 -6.15
C LEU A 93 7.21 22.76 -4.65
N LYS A 94 7.41 21.53 -4.17
CA LYS A 94 7.40 21.23 -2.73
C LYS A 94 8.45 22.05 -1.99
N SER A 95 9.66 22.21 -2.55
CA SER A 95 10.67 23.04 -1.89
C SER A 95 10.33 24.53 -1.90
N ILE A 96 9.48 25.01 -2.81
CA ILE A 96 8.94 26.38 -2.83
C ILE A 96 7.77 26.53 -1.84
N ASP A 97 6.86 25.54 -1.75
CA ASP A 97 5.72 25.54 -0.83
C ASP A 97 6.15 25.29 0.64
N ASP A 98 7.08 24.36 0.88
CA ASP A 98 7.64 24.04 2.20
C ASP A 98 8.51 25.20 2.72
N LYS A 99 9.26 25.85 1.81
CA LYS A 99 9.83 27.19 2.06
C LYS A 99 8.75 28.24 1.82
N GLY A 100 7.65 28.16 2.56
CA GLY A 100 6.58 29.15 2.57
C GLY A 100 7.00 30.58 2.94
N SER A 101 8.28 30.94 2.80
CA SER A 101 8.83 32.29 2.81
C SER A 101 8.43 33.07 1.55
N LEU A 102 8.52 32.50 0.34
CA LEU A 102 8.32 33.28 -0.90
C LEU A 102 6.90 33.82 -1.11
N MET A 103 5.87 33.06 -0.71
CA MET A 103 4.47 33.52 -0.78
C MET A 103 4.07 34.42 0.40
N LYS A 104 4.80 34.35 1.52
CA LYS A 104 4.50 35.13 2.75
C LYS A 104 5.28 36.44 2.81
N GLU A 105 6.42 36.55 2.14
CA GLU A 105 7.33 37.71 2.22
C GLU A 105 6.86 38.93 1.43
N GLY A 106 5.71 38.90 0.73
CA GLY A 106 5.13 40.09 0.08
C GLY A 106 5.90 40.63 -1.14
N TYR A 107 7.13 40.16 -1.39
CA TYR A 107 8.01 40.57 -2.50
C TYR A 107 7.89 39.70 -3.76
N MET A 108 6.69 39.22 -4.08
CA MET A 108 6.46 38.47 -5.32
C MET A 108 5.66 39.31 -6.32
N PRO A 109 6.16 39.48 -7.57
CA PRO A 109 5.41 40.13 -8.64
C PRO A 109 4.04 39.46 -8.80
N GLU A 110 3.00 40.27 -8.98
CA GLU A 110 1.62 39.76 -9.03
C GLU A 110 1.42 38.77 -10.18
N GLU A 111 2.09 39.00 -11.31
CA GLU A 111 2.15 38.09 -12.47
C GLU A 111 2.63 36.68 -12.11
N PHE A 112 3.60 36.56 -11.18
CA PHE A 112 4.11 35.27 -10.74
C PHE A 112 3.11 34.56 -9.83
N LYS A 113 2.38 35.30 -8.98
CA LYS A 113 1.33 34.72 -8.14
C LYS A 113 0.18 34.18 -8.98
N GLU A 114 -0.24 34.94 -9.99
CA GLU A 114 -1.28 34.52 -10.92
C GLU A 114 -0.86 33.27 -11.70
N TYR A 115 0.35 33.28 -12.27
CA TYR A 115 0.91 32.11 -12.95
C TYR A 115 0.92 30.86 -12.04
N TYR A 116 1.38 31.02 -10.79
CA TYR A 116 1.43 29.93 -9.81
C TYR A 116 0.03 29.39 -9.48
N CYS A 117 -0.93 30.27 -9.25
CA CYS A 117 -2.32 29.90 -8.98
C CYS A 117 -2.95 29.16 -10.17
N HIS A 118 -2.74 29.64 -11.40
CA HIS A 118 -3.21 28.96 -12.61
C HIS A 118 -2.60 27.57 -12.78
N TYR A 119 -1.30 27.44 -12.56
CA TYR A 119 -0.58 26.16 -12.67
C TYR A 119 -1.01 25.16 -11.58
N LYS A 120 -1.18 25.61 -10.32
CA LYS A 120 -1.68 24.78 -9.21
C LYS A 120 -3.09 24.26 -9.47
N ASN A 121 -3.95 25.10 -10.02
CA ASN A 121 -5.31 24.70 -10.41
C ASN A 121 -5.29 23.68 -11.56
N TYR A 122 -4.39 23.81 -12.53
CA TYR A 122 -4.26 22.86 -13.63
C TYR A 122 -3.79 21.46 -13.15
N THR A 123 -2.75 21.40 -12.32
CA THR A 123 -2.23 20.14 -11.76
C THR A 123 -3.25 19.44 -10.85
N THR A 124 -3.98 20.22 -10.04
CA THR A 124 -5.10 19.69 -9.22
C THR A 124 -6.21 19.13 -10.10
N LYS A 125 -6.63 19.84 -11.16
CA LYS A 125 -7.64 19.34 -12.11
C LYS A 125 -7.20 18.05 -12.82
N LEU A 126 -5.92 17.90 -13.16
CA LEU A 126 -5.38 16.66 -13.75
C LEU A 126 -5.46 15.50 -12.76
N SER A 127 -5.10 15.70 -11.49
CA SER A 127 -5.23 14.65 -10.45
C SER A 127 -6.68 14.22 -10.19
N VAL A 128 -7.64 15.16 -10.23
CA VAL A 128 -9.07 14.85 -10.05
C VAL A 128 -9.65 14.10 -11.25
N LYS A 129 -9.23 14.44 -12.48
CA LYS A 129 -9.65 13.70 -13.68
C LYS A 129 -9.10 12.27 -13.71
N GLN A 130 -7.88 12.04 -13.22
CA GLN A 130 -7.31 10.69 -13.11
C GLN A 130 -8.04 9.81 -12.09
N ASN A 131 -8.54 10.38 -10.99
CA ASN A 131 -9.32 9.64 -10.00
C ASN A 131 -10.77 9.35 -10.40
N LYS A 132 -11.31 9.96 -11.47
CA LYS A 132 -12.67 9.70 -11.98
C LYS A 132 -12.73 8.65 -13.10
N ASN A 133 -11.59 8.32 -13.70
CA ASN A 133 -11.50 7.40 -14.83
C ASN A 133 -10.87 6.04 -14.46
N ASN A 134 -10.65 5.80 -13.16
CA ASN A 134 -10.32 4.51 -12.56
C ASN A 134 -11.50 4.06 -11.69
#